data_AF-A0A350V4Z6-F1
#
_entry.id   AF-A0A350V4Z6-F1
#
_cell.length_a   1.000
_cell.length_b   1.000
_cell.length_c   1.000
_cell.angle_alpha   90.00
_cell.angle_beta   90.00
_cell.angle_gamma   90.00
#
_symmetry.space_group_name_H-M   'P 1'
#
loop_
_entity.id
_entity.type
_entity.pdbx_description
1 polymer ?
#
loop_
_entity_poly.entity_id
_entity_poly.type
_entity_poly.pdbx_seq_one_letter_code
_entity_poly.pdbx_strand_id
1 'polypeptide(L)'
;MKYIFAAILLFPFISYAQINTEPFSEELSDSLQKQFEENSLKIDTLNLTVSNIIVTGNKVTKDEIITREMLLKKGSKFTLEKYSKDLLSIYNLALFTKVDIIPIPDGEKEIALNVDVQERWYILPRPGAGIEEGEWKKLWVSMGIRWDNFRGRNESLNARFRLFYNPSVSVDYFVPWVGEKLHMFIGIGGAWERNRNKSLIAVGKGNGSNTIAYNDVNYENIQYKAELKLGRYFGRYFSVFTDLAYNHIRVT
;
A
#
# COMPACT_ATOMS: atom_id res chain seq x y z
N MET A 1 57.85 -13.66 12.73
CA MET A 1 57.74 -14.86 11.85
C MET A 1 56.90 -15.91 12.59
N LYS A 2 55.59 -15.98 12.31
CA LYS A 2 54.68 -17.04 12.77
C LYS A 2 53.59 -17.18 11.69
N TYR A 3 53.52 -18.36 11.07
CA TYR A 3 52.53 -18.70 10.06
C TYR A 3 51.26 -19.22 10.75
N ILE A 4 50.09 -18.79 10.27
CA ILE A 4 48.82 -19.48 10.51
C ILE A 4 48.22 -19.74 9.12
N PHE A 5 48.25 -21.00 8.71
CA PHE A 5 47.48 -21.48 7.57
C PHE A 5 46.01 -21.60 8.00
N ALA A 6 45.12 -20.88 7.31
CA ALA A 6 43.69 -21.12 7.35
C ALA A 6 43.26 -21.57 5.94
N ALA A 7 43.11 -22.88 5.76
CA ALA A 7 42.48 -23.44 4.57
C ALA A 7 40.96 -23.34 4.74
N ILE A 8 40.32 -22.48 3.94
CA ILE A 8 38.86 -22.40 3.83
C ILE A 8 38.46 -23.30 2.65
N LEU A 9 37.98 -24.51 2.96
CA LEU A 9 37.29 -25.35 1.97
C LEU A 9 35.82 -24.90 1.91
N LEU A 10 35.46 -24.17 0.86
CA LEU A 10 34.07 -23.88 0.51
C LEU A 10 33.52 -25.05 -0.33
N PHE A 11 32.60 -25.82 0.24
CA PHE A 11 31.73 -26.72 -0.53
C PHE A 11 30.43 -25.98 -0.88
N PRO A 12 30.18 -25.60 -2.15
CA PRO A 12 28.87 -25.13 -2.55
C PRO A 12 27.94 -26.34 -2.72
N PHE A 13 27.10 -26.62 -1.72
CA PHE A 13 25.93 -27.48 -1.93
C PHE A 13 24.87 -26.66 -2.67
N ILE A 14 24.85 -26.75 -4.00
CA ILE A 14 23.69 -26.32 -4.80
C ILE A 14 22.78 -27.53 -4.92
N SER A 15 21.73 -27.58 -4.10
CA SER A 15 20.64 -28.54 -4.28
C SER A 15 19.72 -28.00 -5.38
N TYR A 16 19.75 -28.62 -6.56
CA TYR A 16 18.68 -28.46 -7.55
C TYR A 16 17.55 -29.41 -7.18
N ALA A 17 16.47 -28.89 -6.60
CA ALA A 17 15.20 -29.59 -6.62
C ALA A 17 14.61 -29.39 -8.02
N GLN A 18 14.67 -30.41 -8.89
CA GLN A 18 13.85 -30.43 -10.10
C GLN A 18 12.40 -30.63 -9.68
N ILE A 19 11.63 -29.54 -9.65
CA ILE A 19 10.17 -29.63 -9.63
C ILE A 19 9.77 -30.07 -11.04
N ASN A 20 9.50 -31.37 -11.21
CA ASN A 20 8.87 -31.90 -12.42
C ASN A 20 7.38 -31.48 -12.40
N THR A 21 7.09 -30.24 -12.79
CA THR A 21 5.78 -29.93 -13.37
C THR A 21 5.87 -30.28 -14.85
N GLU A 22 5.10 -31.26 -15.30
CA GLU A 22 4.77 -31.32 -16.73
C GLU A 22 4.24 -29.94 -17.14
N PRO A 23 4.79 -29.30 -18.19
CA PRO A 23 4.25 -28.04 -18.66
C PRO A 23 2.79 -28.30 -19.04
N PHE A 24 1.87 -27.58 -18.42
CA PHE A 24 0.49 -27.48 -18.87
C PHE A 24 0.53 -27.30 -20.39
N SER A 25 -0.04 -28.26 -21.14
CA SER A 25 0.26 -28.44 -22.56
C SER A 25 -0.02 -27.16 -23.34
N GLU A 26 1.02 -26.67 -24.01
CA GLU A 26 1.03 -25.41 -24.76
C GLU A 26 -0.10 -25.37 -25.84
N GLU A 27 -0.44 -26.54 -26.40
CA GLU A 27 -1.57 -26.72 -27.33
C GLU A 27 -2.95 -26.54 -26.67
N LEU A 28 -3.10 -26.91 -25.40
CA LEU A 28 -4.34 -26.72 -24.65
C LEU A 28 -4.52 -25.23 -24.28
N SER A 29 -3.43 -24.50 -23.98
CA SER A 29 -3.51 -23.04 -23.81
C SER A 29 -3.88 -22.32 -25.11
N ASP A 30 -3.30 -22.71 -26.25
CA ASP A 30 -3.55 -22.06 -27.53
C ASP A 30 -4.99 -22.27 -28.03
N SER A 31 -5.55 -23.47 -27.83
CA SER A 31 -6.94 -23.77 -28.19
C SER A 31 -7.95 -23.01 -27.31
N LEU A 32 -7.70 -22.91 -26.01
CA LEU A 32 -8.50 -22.09 -25.09
C LEU A 32 -8.42 -20.60 -25.44
N GLN A 33 -7.24 -20.12 -25.82
CA GLN A 33 -7.02 -18.73 -26.20
C GLN A 33 -7.77 -18.38 -27.50
N LYS A 34 -7.71 -19.25 -28.52
CA LYS A 34 -8.54 -19.10 -29.73
C LYS A 34 -10.03 -19.12 -29.43
N GLN A 35 -10.49 -20.04 -28.59
CA GLN A 35 -11.90 -20.12 -28.22
C GLN A 35 -12.37 -18.87 -27.45
N PHE A 36 -11.52 -18.32 -26.60
CA PHE A 36 -11.79 -17.05 -25.92
C PHE A 36 -11.86 -15.88 -26.89
N GLU A 37 -10.93 -15.79 -27.85
CA GLU A 37 -10.94 -14.77 -28.89
C GLU A 37 -12.22 -14.85 -29.75
N GLU A 38 -12.61 -16.04 -30.21
CA GLU A 38 -13.84 -16.25 -30.97
C GLU A 38 -15.09 -15.85 -30.18
N ASN A 39 -15.16 -16.22 -28.90
CA ASN A 39 -16.29 -15.87 -28.04
C ASN A 39 -16.34 -14.37 -27.73
N SER A 40 -15.18 -13.72 -27.54
CA SER A 40 -15.11 -12.27 -27.33
C SER A 40 -15.60 -11.51 -28.56
N LEU A 41 -15.20 -11.94 -29.77
CA LEU A 41 -15.69 -11.37 -31.02
C LEU A 41 -17.20 -11.58 -31.17
N LYS A 42 -17.73 -12.78 -30.88
CA LYS A 42 -19.18 -13.03 -30.91
C LYS A 42 -19.94 -12.10 -29.98
N ILE A 43 -19.50 -11.93 -28.74
CA ILE A 43 -20.13 -11.04 -27.76
C ILE A 43 -20.08 -9.58 -28.24
N ASP A 44 -18.93 -9.14 -28.75
CA ASP A 44 -18.75 -7.75 -29.22
C ASP A 44 -19.57 -7.43 -30.47
N THR A 45 -19.93 -8.44 -31.29
CA THR A 45 -20.83 -8.29 -32.45
C THR A 45 -22.30 -8.14 -32.09
N LEU A 46 -22.71 -8.51 -30.87
CA LEU A 46 -24.08 -8.29 -30.38
C LEU A 46 -24.42 -6.79 -30.24
N ASN A 47 -23.40 -5.92 -30.25
CA ASN A 47 -23.53 -4.46 -30.15
C ASN A 47 -24.37 -4.02 -28.94
N LEU A 48 -24.12 -4.67 -27.80
CA LEU A 48 -24.78 -4.34 -26.54
C LEU A 48 -24.33 -2.98 -26.02
N THR A 49 -25.27 -2.23 -25.46
CA THR A 49 -25.05 -0.92 -24.85
C THR A 49 -25.33 -1.01 -23.36
N VAL A 50 -24.48 -0.37 -22.55
CA VAL A 50 -24.67 -0.33 -21.09
C VAL A 50 -25.75 0.70 -20.76
N SER A 51 -26.92 0.27 -20.28
CA SER A 51 -28.02 1.17 -19.90
C SER A 51 -27.80 1.80 -18.51
N ASN A 52 -27.27 1.01 -17.57
CA ASN A 52 -27.03 1.44 -16.20
C ASN A 52 -25.90 0.64 -15.53
N ILE A 53 -25.33 1.19 -14.45
CA ILE A 53 -24.38 0.51 -13.57
C ILE A 53 -24.92 0.60 -12.14
N ILE A 54 -25.13 -0.55 -11.52
CA ILE A 54 -25.64 -0.69 -10.16
C ILE A 54 -24.52 -1.31 -9.34
N VAL A 55 -24.27 -0.79 -8.14
CA VAL A 55 -23.26 -1.35 -7.23
C VAL A 55 -23.98 -1.95 -6.03
N THR A 56 -23.65 -3.21 -5.69
CA THR A 56 -24.23 -3.92 -4.56
C THR A 56 -23.15 -4.49 -3.64
N GLY A 57 -23.48 -4.61 -2.36
CA GLY A 57 -22.61 -5.22 -1.35
C GLY A 57 -21.54 -4.30 -0.74
N ASN A 58 -21.39 -3.07 -1.24
CA ASN A 58 -20.60 -2.02 -0.63
C ASN A 58 -21.38 -1.31 0.49
N LYS A 59 -21.00 -1.52 1.76
CA LYS A 59 -21.66 -0.90 2.92
C LYS A 59 -20.97 0.40 3.34
N VAL A 60 -19.65 0.46 3.20
CA VAL A 60 -18.83 1.60 3.62
C VAL A 60 -18.28 2.35 2.41
N THR A 61 -17.76 1.63 1.41
CA THR A 61 -17.19 2.18 0.18
C THR A 61 -18.29 2.85 -0.63
N LYS A 62 -18.03 4.07 -1.10
CA LYS A 62 -18.98 4.78 -1.94
C LYS A 62 -18.95 4.24 -3.37
N ASP A 63 -20.12 4.21 -4.03
CA ASP A 63 -20.28 3.78 -5.43
C ASP A 63 -19.34 4.53 -6.37
N GLU A 64 -19.08 5.81 -6.11
CA GLU A 64 -18.14 6.66 -6.89
C GLU A 64 -16.72 6.07 -6.93
N ILE A 65 -16.29 5.35 -5.89
CA ILE A 65 -14.96 4.75 -5.81
C ILE A 65 -14.84 3.53 -6.72
N ILE A 66 -15.92 2.78 -6.90
CA ILE A 66 -15.96 1.60 -7.76
C ILE A 66 -16.17 2.05 -9.21
N THR A 67 -17.19 2.88 -9.44
CA THR A 67 -17.59 3.33 -10.78
C THR A 67 -16.53 4.20 -11.45
N ARG A 68 -15.70 4.96 -10.72
CA ARG A 68 -14.60 5.73 -11.32
C ARG A 68 -13.51 4.85 -11.94
N GLU A 69 -13.28 3.65 -11.41
CA GLU A 69 -12.27 2.72 -11.91
C GLU A 69 -12.73 1.97 -13.17
N MET A 70 -14.04 1.98 -13.45
CA MET A 70 -14.63 1.32 -14.61
C MET A 70 -14.42 2.12 -15.90
N LEU A 71 -14.10 1.43 -16.99
CA LEU A 71 -14.10 1.89 -18.37
C LEU A 71 -15.50 1.80 -18.99
N LEU A 72 -16.29 0.80 -18.62
CA LEU A 72 -17.70 0.73 -19.00
C LEU A 72 -18.45 1.84 -18.27
N LYS A 73 -19.16 2.66 -19.05
CA LYS A 73 -20.02 3.75 -18.58
C LYS A 73 -21.41 3.59 -19.16
N LYS A 74 -22.40 4.19 -18.51
CA LYS A 74 -23.75 4.34 -19.08
C LYS A 74 -23.69 4.96 -20.48
N GLY A 75 -24.40 4.36 -21.42
CA GLY A 75 -24.43 4.74 -22.84
C GLY A 75 -23.24 4.25 -23.66
N SER A 76 -22.24 3.60 -23.04
CA SER A 76 -21.09 3.07 -23.79
C SER A 76 -21.35 1.67 -24.34
N LYS A 77 -20.71 1.34 -25.47
CA LYS A 77 -20.70 -0.02 -26.00
C LYS A 77 -19.99 -0.97 -25.03
N PHE A 78 -20.68 -2.06 -24.71
CA PHE A 78 -20.12 -3.18 -23.97
C PHE A 78 -19.14 -3.95 -24.84
N THR A 79 -17.97 -4.24 -24.29
CA THR A 79 -17.00 -5.15 -24.89
C THR A 79 -16.39 -6.03 -23.81
N LEU A 80 -16.02 -7.27 -24.15
CA LEU A 80 -15.42 -8.19 -23.18
C LEU A 80 -14.07 -7.69 -22.65
N GLU A 81 -13.32 -6.97 -23.50
CA GLU A 81 -12.05 -6.35 -23.13
C GLU A 81 -12.23 -5.32 -22.00
N LYS A 82 -13.21 -4.41 -22.13
CA LYS A 82 -13.50 -3.42 -21.09
C LYS A 82 -14.02 -4.09 -19.82
N TYR A 83 -14.92 -5.06 -19.96
CA TYR A 83 -15.41 -5.84 -18.82
C TYR A 83 -14.27 -6.46 -18.00
N SER A 84 -13.31 -7.10 -18.68
CA SER A 84 -12.16 -7.75 -18.03
C SER A 84 -11.23 -6.74 -17.35
N LYS A 85 -11.02 -5.58 -17.99
CA LYS A 85 -10.25 -4.47 -17.41
C LYS A 85 -10.96 -3.86 -16.20
N ASP A 86 -12.28 -3.75 -16.22
CA ASP A 86 -13.08 -3.19 -15.12
C ASP A 86 -13.02 -4.10 -13.91
N LEU A 87 -13.23 -5.40 -14.10
CA LEU A 87 -13.11 -6.42 -13.06
C LEU A 87 -11.75 -6.33 -12.37
N LEU A 88 -10.68 -6.29 -13.17
CA LEU A 88 -9.31 -6.18 -12.67
C LEU A 88 -9.08 -4.84 -11.94
N SER A 89 -9.59 -3.72 -12.47
CA SER A 89 -9.39 -2.38 -11.88
C SER A 89 -10.09 -2.27 -10.53
N ILE A 90 -11.31 -2.78 -10.41
CA ILE A 90 -12.04 -2.82 -9.13
C ILE A 90 -11.33 -3.75 -8.13
N TYR A 91 -10.81 -4.91 -8.58
CA TYR A 91 -10.04 -5.81 -7.73
C TYR A 91 -8.75 -5.14 -7.21
N ASN A 92 -8.07 -4.34 -8.05
CA ASN A 92 -6.86 -3.61 -7.68
C ASN A 92 -7.07 -2.48 -6.67
N LEU A 93 -8.33 -2.07 -6.40
CA LEU A 93 -8.61 -1.19 -5.27
C LEU A 93 -8.21 -1.84 -3.94
N ALA A 94 -8.10 -3.17 -3.89
CA ALA A 94 -7.77 -3.94 -2.70
C ALA A 94 -8.68 -3.58 -1.51
N LEU A 95 -9.96 -3.31 -1.78
CA LEU A 95 -11.00 -3.01 -0.79
C LEU A 95 -12.01 -4.15 -0.62
N PHE A 96 -11.95 -5.17 -1.49
CA PHE A 96 -12.93 -6.23 -1.59
C PHE A 96 -12.24 -7.59 -1.53
N THR A 97 -12.89 -8.57 -0.90
CA THR A 97 -12.47 -9.98 -0.96
C THR A 97 -13.03 -10.69 -2.19
N LYS A 98 -14.12 -10.17 -2.76
CA LYS A 98 -14.80 -10.70 -3.95
C LYS A 98 -15.34 -9.54 -4.78
N VAL A 99 -15.23 -9.66 -6.09
CA VAL A 99 -15.76 -8.70 -7.07
C VAL A 99 -16.36 -9.51 -8.22
N ASP A 100 -17.65 -9.32 -8.49
CA ASP A 100 -18.34 -9.85 -9.65
C ASP A 100 -19.00 -8.70 -10.42
N ILE A 101 -18.99 -8.78 -11.75
CA ILE A 101 -19.76 -7.87 -12.61
C ILE A 101 -20.77 -8.73 -13.35
N ILE A 102 -22.05 -8.57 -13.05
CA ILE A 102 -23.14 -9.41 -13.57
C ILE A 102 -23.91 -8.60 -14.61
N PRO A 103 -23.84 -8.93 -15.91
CA PRO A 103 -24.69 -8.32 -16.93
C PRO A 103 -26.15 -8.80 -16.76
N ILE A 104 -27.07 -7.84 -16.67
CA ILE A 104 -28.51 -8.08 -16.55
C ILE A 104 -29.18 -7.51 -17.80
N PRO A 105 -29.95 -8.31 -18.56
CA PRO A 105 -30.72 -7.80 -19.71
C PRO A 105 -31.67 -6.67 -19.29
N ASP A 106 -31.62 -5.55 -20.01
CA ASP A 106 -32.42 -4.34 -19.74
C ASP A 106 -33.06 -3.77 -21.02
N GLY A 107 -33.19 -4.62 -22.05
CA GLY A 107 -33.76 -4.29 -23.36
C GLY A 107 -33.25 -5.22 -24.46
N GLU A 108 -33.62 -4.95 -25.72
CA GLU A 108 -33.20 -5.81 -26.86
C GLU A 108 -31.68 -5.80 -27.10
N LYS A 109 -31.02 -4.65 -26.91
CA LYS A 109 -29.57 -4.48 -27.03
C LYS A 109 -28.97 -3.70 -25.86
N GLU A 110 -29.69 -3.70 -24.74
CA GLU A 110 -29.33 -2.95 -23.55
C GLU A 110 -29.09 -3.90 -22.39
N ILE A 111 -28.01 -3.63 -21.65
CA ILE A 111 -27.65 -4.38 -20.45
C ILE A 111 -27.36 -3.42 -19.29
N ALA A 112 -27.90 -3.72 -18.12
CA ALA A 112 -27.46 -3.14 -16.87
C ALA A 112 -26.30 -3.97 -16.32
N LEU A 113 -25.29 -3.33 -15.72
CA LEU A 113 -24.19 -4.01 -15.06
C LEU A 113 -24.39 -3.94 -13.56
N ASN A 114 -24.60 -5.09 -12.90
CA ASN A 114 -24.58 -5.17 -11.45
C ASN A 114 -23.18 -5.53 -10.96
N VAL A 115 -22.51 -4.58 -10.32
CA VAL A 115 -21.19 -4.76 -9.71
C VAL A 115 -21.42 -5.21 -8.26
N ASP A 116 -21.36 -6.52 -8.04
CA ASP A 116 -21.54 -7.12 -6.73
C ASP A 116 -20.19 -7.31 -6.04
N VAL A 117 -20.02 -6.69 -4.88
CA VAL A 117 -18.75 -6.69 -4.14
C VAL A 117 -18.93 -7.16 -2.71
N GLN A 118 -17.90 -7.82 -2.20
CA GLN A 118 -17.80 -8.15 -0.78
C GLN A 118 -16.66 -7.36 -0.15
N GLU A 119 -16.99 -6.41 0.71
CA GLU A 119 -16.01 -5.58 1.41
C GLU A 119 -15.14 -6.39 2.37
N ARG A 120 -13.83 -6.11 2.37
CA ARG A 120 -12.92 -6.66 3.37
C ARG A 120 -12.94 -5.85 4.66
N TRP A 121 -12.31 -6.40 5.70
CA TRP A 121 -12.03 -5.64 6.91
C TRP A 121 -10.97 -4.54 6.66
N TYR A 122 -11.27 -3.32 7.13
CA TYR A 122 -10.50 -2.11 6.84
C TYR A 122 -9.52 -1.68 7.95
N ILE A 123 -9.78 -2.05 9.20
CA ILE A 123 -9.05 -1.54 10.37
C ILE A 123 -8.03 -2.57 10.85
N LEU A 124 -6.77 -2.42 10.47
CA LEU A 124 -5.71 -3.37 10.79
C LEU A 124 -4.94 -2.92 12.03
N PRO A 125 -5.10 -3.58 13.19
CA PRO A 125 -4.27 -3.34 14.36
C PRO A 125 -2.85 -3.88 14.14
N ARG A 126 -1.86 -3.18 14.68
CA ARG A 126 -0.42 -3.49 14.58
C ARG A 126 0.21 -3.33 15.98
N PRO A 127 -0.04 -4.28 16.89
CA PRO A 127 0.65 -4.29 18.18
C PRO A 127 2.15 -4.54 17.97
N GLY A 128 2.97 -3.99 18.87
CA GLY A 128 4.40 -4.25 18.90
C GLY A 128 4.96 -4.03 20.29
N ALA A 129 6.03 -4.74 20.62
CA ALA A 129 6.77 -4.55 21.86
C ALA A 129 8.21 -4.99 21.63
N GLY A 130 9.13 -4.51 22.46
CA GLY A 130 10.51 -4.92 22.39
C GLY A 130 11.37 -4.26 23.45
N ILE A 131 12.63 -4.68 23.53
CA ILE A 131 13.67 -4.05 24.32
C ILE A 131 14.74 -3.53 23.37
N GLU A 132 15.29 -2.35 23.65
CA GLU A 132 16.42 -1.84 22.87
C GLU A 132 17.73 -2.25 23.56
N GLU A 133 18.72 -2.66 22.76
CA GLU A 133 20.08 -3.00 23.23
C GLU A 133 20.14 -4.16 24.24
N GLY A 134 19.12 -5.01 24.29
CA GLY A 134 19.07 -6.15 25.21
C GLY A 134 18.85 -5.77 26.68
N GLU A 135 18.54 -4.49 26.97
CA GLU A 135 18.31 -4.02 28.33
C GLU A 135 16.81 -3.95 28.66
N TRP A 136 16.38 -4.62 29.72
CA TRP A 136 14.99 -4.56 30.21
C TRP A 136 14.55 -3.16 30.61
N LYS A 137 15.48 -2.28 31.00
CA LYS A 137 15.21 -0.87 31.28
C LYS A 137 14.81 -0.08 30.03
N LYS A 138 15.07 -0.62 28.83
CA LYS A 138 14.78 -0.04 27.52
C LYS A 138 13.60 -0.76 26.84
N LEU A 139 12.66 -1.26 27.64
CA LEU A 139 11.40 -1.81 27.16
C LEU A 139 10.56 -0.72 26.50
N TRP A 140 9.93 -1.06 25.39
CA TRP A 140 8.90 -0.26 24.73
C TRP A 140 7.72 -1.14 24.33
N VAL A 141 6.55 -0.52 24.29
CA VAL A 141 5.34 -1.11 23.73
C VAL A 141 4.73 -0.13 22.75
N SER A 142 4.07 -0.62 21.72
CA SER A 142 3.46 0.19 20.69
C SER A 142 2.15 -0.41 20.21
N MET A 143 1.25 0.45 19.78
CA MET A 143 0.08 0.05 19.00
C MET A 143 -0.01 0.97 17.79
N GLY A 144 -0.09 0.36 16.61
CA GLY A 144 -0.46 1.02 15.38
C GLY A 144 -1.85 0.62 14.94
N ILE A 145 -2.56 1.52 14.29
CA ILE A 145 -3.79 1.24 13.56
C ILE A 145 -3.58 1.72 12.14
N ARG A 146 -3.90 0.86 11.16
CA ARG A 146 -4.04 1.25 9.76
C ARG A 146 -5.51 1.09 9.40
N TRP A 147 -6.17 2.20 9.11
CA TRP A 147 -7.54 2.22 8.64
C TRP A 147 -7.54 2.54 7.15
N ASP A 148 -7.69 1.49 6.33
CA ASP A 148 -7.88 1.63 4.88
C ASP A 148 -9.33 2.04 4.56
N ASN A 149 -9.60 2.61 3.39
CA ASN A 149 -10.93 3.07 3.01
C ASN A 149 -11.59 4.00 4.05
N PHE A 150 -10.81 4.86 4.69
CA PHE A 150 -11.32 5.87 5.60
C PHE A 150 -12.41 6.68 4.89
N ARG A 151 -13.54 6.88 5.58
CA ARG A 151 -14.75 7.56 5.06
C ARG A 151 -15.36 6.93 3.79
N GLY A 152 -14.99 5.71 3.45
CA GLY A 152 -15.50 5.01 2.26
C GLY A 152 -14.93 5.52 0.94
N ARG A 153 -13.75 6.17 0.97
CA ARG A 153 -13.19 6.92 -0.18
C ARG A 153 -11.87 6.36 -0.72
N ASN A 154 -11.51 5.14 -0.35
CA ASN A 154 -10.17 4.56 -0.53
C ASN A 154 -9.05 5.42 0.10
N GLU A 155 -9.38 6.25 1.09
CA GLU A 155 -8.42 7.04 1.86
C GLU A 155 -7.75 6.13 2.91
N SER A 156 -6.51 6.39 3.31
CA SER A 156 -5.87 5.64 4.40
C SER A 156 -5.48 6.55 5.55
N LEU A 157 -5.82 6.12 6.77
CA LEU A 157 -5.42 6.77 8.01
C LEU A 157 -4.54 5.81 8.80
N ASN A 158 -3.32 6.23 9.11
CA ASN A 158 -2.40 5.49 9.96
C ASN A 158 -2.20 6.29 11.23
N ALA A 159 -2.36 5.64 12.37
CA ALA A 159 -1.98 6.20 13.66
C ALA A 159 -1.08 5.20 14.37
N ARG A 160 -0.05 5.67 15.06
CA ARG A 160 0.83 4.83 15.87
C ARG A 160 1.23 5.58 17.12
N PHE A 161 1.27 4.87 18.24
CA PHE A 161 1.92 5.35 19.44
C PHE A 161 2.88 4.30 19.99
N ARG A 162 3.96 4.77 20.61
CA ARG A 162 4.96 4.00 21.34
C ARG A 162 5.11 4.61 22.74
N LEU A 163 5.15 3.76 23.75
CA LEU A 163 5.30 4.13 25.16
C LEU A 163 6.60 3.56 25.74
N PHE A 164 6.97 4.05 26.92
CA PHE A 164 8.18 3.70 27.67
C PHE A 164 9.46 4.18 26.98
N TYR A 165 10.34 3.29 26.54
CA TYR A 165 11.60 3.67 25.91
C TYR A 165 11.36 4.28 24.53
N ASN A 166 11.96 5.45 24.29
CA ASN A 166 11.81 6.25 23.08
C ASN A 166 10.33 6.45 22.65
N PRO A 167 9.52 7.13 23.48
CA PRO A 167 8.09 7.27 23.23
C PRO A 167 7.84 8.13 21.99
N SER A 168 6.80 7.78 21.24
CA SER A 168 6.43 8.49 20.03
C SER A 168 4.94 8.41 19.75
N VAL A 169 4.45 9.37 18.97
CA VAL A 169 3.13 9.33 18.35
C VAL A 169 3.24 9.82 16.91
N SER A 170 2.57 9.14 15.99
CA SER A 170 2.46 9.58 14.59
C SER A 170 1.05 9.40 14.08
N VAL A 171 0.65 10.30 13.18
CA VAL A 171 -0.60 10.22 12.43
C VAL A 171 -0.30 10.60 10.99
N ASP A 172 -0.73 9.76 10.05
CA ASP A 172 -0.55 9.96 8.62
C ASP A 172 -1.88 9.72 7.92
N TYR A 173 -2.29 10.68 7.10
CA TYR A 173 -3.51 10.62 6.32
C TYR A 173 -3.18 10.75 4.83
N PHE A 174 -3.69 9.84 4.01
CA PHE A 174 -3.41 9.79 2.58
C PHE A 174 -4.70 9.65 1.78
N VAL A 175 -4.84 10.51 0.77
CA VAL A 175 -5.93 10.51 -0.20
C VAL A 175 -5.34 10.16 -1.57
N PRO A 176 -5.65 8.99 -2.14
CA PRO A 176 -5.05 8.53 -3.40
C PRO A 176 -5.59 9.28 -4.62
N TRP A 177 -6.74 9.94 -4.49
CA TRP A 177 -7.42 10.59 -5.61
C TRP A 177 -8.07 11.91 -5.20
N VAL A 178 -7.51 13.00 -5.70
CA VAL A 178 -7.99 14.36 -5.56
C VAL A 178 -8.18 14.96 -6.95
N GLY A 179 -9.41 15.34 -7.27
CA GLY A 179 -9.80 15.91 -8.56
C GLY A 179 -10.01 14.85 -9.65
N GLU A 180 -11.15 14.92 -10.35
CA GLU A 180 -11.56 13.92 -11.34
C GLU A 180 -10.62 13.86 -12.56
N LYS A 181 -10.10 15.01 -13.03
CA LYS A 181 -9.34 15.10 -14.29
C LYS A 181 -7.82 14.98 -14.11
N LEU A 182 -7.31 15.30 -12.93
CA LEU A 182 -5.86 15.44 -12.71
C LEU A 182 -5.23 14.21 -12.05
N HIS A 183 -6.01 13.29 -11.47
CA HIS A 183 -5.54 12.08 -10.79
C HIS A 183 -4.40 12.39 -9.80
N MET A 184 -4.64 13.39 -8.95
CA MET A 184 -3.67 13.81 -7.94
C MET A 184 -3.83 13.00 -6.67
N PHE A 185 -2.79 12.95 -5.85
CA PHE A 185 -2.84 12.40 -4.50
C PHE A 185 -2.20 13.37 -3.51
N ILE A 186 -2.68 13.31 -2.27
CA ILE A 186 -2.18 14.11 -1.16
C ILE A 186 -1.94 13.23 0.05
N GLY A 187 -0.83 13.47 0.74
CA GLY A 187 -0.53 12.88 2.05
C GLY A 187 -0.21 13.98 3.04
N ILE A 188 -0.71 13.86 4.28
CA ILE A 188 -0.39 14.75 5.38
C ILE A 188 0.01 13.89 6.57
N GLY A 189 1.19 14.14 7.10
CA GLY A 189 1.76 13.40 8.22
C GLY A 189 2.22 14.32 9.34
N GLY A 190 2.12 13.83 10.56
CA GLY A 190 2.64 14.51 11.74
C GLY A 190 3.17 13.49 12.74
N ALA A 191 4.33 13.77 13.33
CA ALA A 191 4.90 12.91 14.36
C ALA A 191 5.56 13.72 15.48
N TRP A 192 5.47 13.17 16.68
CA TRP A 192 6.28 13.57 17.83
C TRP A 192 7.06 12.36 18.30
N GLU A 193 8.36 12.54 18.53
CA GLU A 193 9.26 11.50 19.00
C GLU A 193 10.18 12.06 20.07
N ARG A 194 10.42 11.29 21.12
CA ARG A 194 11.51 11.54 22.06
C ARG A 194 12.50 10.40 21.96
N ASN A 195 13.72 10.71 21.53
CA ASN A 195 14.80 9.74 21.37
C ASN A 195 15.88 10.00 22.41
N ARG A 196 16.11 9.03 23.30
CA ARG A 196 17.23 9.02 24.25
C ARG A 196 18.45 8.50 23.51
N ASN A 197 19.31 9.41 23.03
CA ASN A 197 20.48 9.01 22.24
C ASN A 197 21.77 9.02 23.08
N LYS A 198 22.70 8.15 22.71
CA LYS A 198 23.86 7.79 23.54
C LYS A 198 24.95 8.86 23.55
N SER A 199 25.50 9.04 24.75
CA SER A 199 26.78 9.64 25.13
C SER A 199 27.14 11.00 24.50
N LEU A 200 27.15 12.05 25.33
CA LEU A 200 27.81 13.34 25.04
C LEU A 200 29.28 13.15 24.60
N ILE A 201 29.95 12.07 25.04
CA ILE A 201 31.33 11.72 24.67
C ILE A 201 31.44 11.29 23.20
N ALA A 202 30.41 10.67 22.62
CA ALA A 202 30.40 10.27 21.22
C ALA A 202 30.25 11.48 20.27
N VAL A 203 29.59 12.56 20.72
CA VAL A 203 29.43 13.82 19.97
C VAL A 203 30.62 14.77 20.20
N GLY A 204 31.22 14.77 21.40
CA GLY A 204 32.34 15.65 21.77
C GLY A 204 33.73 15.22 21.27
N LYS A 205 33.94 13.94 20.90
CA LYS A 205 35.24 13.43 20.41
C LYS A 205 35.72 14.03 19.08
N GLY A 206 34.87 14.77 18.36
CA GLY A 206 35.24 15.44 17.11
C GLY A 206 35.98 16.77 17.26
N ASN A 207 35.82 17.50 18.38
CA ASN A 207 36.23 18.92 18.47
C ASN A 207 36.97 19.34 19.76
N GLY A 208 37.47 18.40 20.57
CA GLY A 208 38.38 18.73 21.69
C GLY A 208 37.80 19.66 22.78
N SER A 209 36.48 19.71 22.94
CA SER A 209 35.83 20.51 23.99
C SER A 209 35.89 19.80 25.34
N ASN A 210 36.61 20.40 26.30
CA ASN A 210 36.82 19.88 27.67
C ASN A 210 35.75 20.35 28.69
N THR A 211 34.57 20.77 28.26
CA THR A 211 33.51 21.26 29.16
C THR A 211 32.22 20.44 29.07
N ILE A 212 32.33 19.13 29.26
CA ILE A 212 31.17 18.29 29.60
C ILE A 212 31.24 18.04 31.11
N ALA A 213 30.23 18.50 31.86
CA ALA A 213 30.14 18.25 33.29
C ALA A 213 30.12 16.73 33.55
N TYR A 214 30.92 16.26 34.51
CA TYR A 214 31.18 14.84 34.81
C TYR A 214 29.92 13.96 34.99
N ASN A 215 28.75 14.56 35.27
CA ASN A 215 27.49 13.86 35.50
C ASN A 215 26.50 13.88 34.33
N ASP A 216 26.68 14.72 33.31
CA ASP A 216 25.79 14.77 32.14
C ASP A 216 26.37 13.88 31.04
N VAL A 217 25.90 12.63 30.99
CA VAL A 217 26.41 11.62 30.04
C VAL A 217 25.47 11.44 28.86
N ASN A 218 24.19 11.77 28.98
CA ASN A 218 23.16 11.52 27.95
C ASN A 218 22.43 12.81 27.58
N TYR A 219 21.92 12.87 26.36
CA TYR A 219 21.02 13.94 25.90
C TYR A 219 19.74 13.32 25.32
N GLU A 220 18.63 14.03 25.47
CA GLU A 220 17.35 13.69 24.86
C GLU A 220 17.14 14.56 23.62
N ASN A 221 16.74 13.92 22.51
CA ASN A 221 16.27 14.63 21.33
C ASN A 221 14.75 14.55 21.29
N ILE A 222 14.09 15.70 21.40
CA ILE A 222 12.66 15.84 21.14
C ILE A 222 12.49 16.33 19.70
N GLN A 223 11.75 15.57 18.89
CA GLN A 223 11.52 15.88 17.49
C GLN A 223 10.03 16.09 17.23
N TYR A 224 9.71 17.15 16.49
CA TYR A 224 8.39 17.39 15.91
C TYR A 224 8.53 17.38 14.40
N LYS A 225 7.82 16.47 13.74
CA LYS A 225 7.84 16.28 12.30
C LYS A 225 6.47 16.63 11.73
N ALA A 226 6.47 17.31 10.60
CA ALA A 226 5.29 17.50 9.77
C ALA A 226 5.68 17.21 8.31
N GLU A 227 4.83 16.51 7.57
CA GLU A 227 5.05 16.16 6.18
C GLU A 227 3.79 16.47 5.36
N LEU A 228 3.99 17.07 4.20
CA LEU A 228 2.97 17.25 3.17
C LEU A 228 3.50 16.65 1.87
N LYS A 229 2.80 15.64 1.36
CA LYS A 229 3.04 14.97 0.10
C LYS A 229 2.01 15.42 -0.91
N LEU A 230 2.44 15.86 -2.08
CA LEU A 230 1.57 16.21 -3.19
C LEU A 230 2.08 15.53 -4.45
N GLY A 231 1.23 14.82 -5.17
CA GLY A 231 1.65 14.13 -6.38
C GLY A 231 0.54 13.91 -7.38
N ARG A 232 0.93 13.37 -8.53
CA ARG A 232 0.06 13.08 -9.66
C ARG A 232 0.46 11.78 -10.34
N TYR A 233 -0.54 10.98 -10.68
CA TYR A 233 -0.39 9.82 -11.55
C TYR A 233 -0.43 10.25 -13.03
N PHE A 234 0.56 9.80 -13.80
CA PHE A 234 0.62 9.97 -15.26
C PHE A 234 0.30 8.67 -16.00
N GLY A 235 0.22 7.57 -15.27
CA GLY A 235 -0.22 6.26 -15.74
C GLY A 235 -0.30 5.30 -14.56
N ARG A 236 -0.66 4.04 -14.83
CA ARG A 236 -0.83 3.01 -13.79
C ARG A 236 0.47 2.71 -13.01
N TYR A 237 1.62 2.90 -13.65
CA TYR A 237 2.93 2.57 -13.09
C TYR A 237 3.87 3.78 -12.97
N PHE A 238 3.38 4.99 -13.26
CA PHE A 238 4.20 6.18 -13.25
C PHE A 238 3.48 7.34 -12.56
N SER A 239 4.17 7.94 -11.58
CA SER A 239 3.71 9.10 -10.83
C SER A 239 4.88 10.02 -10.52
N VAL A 240 4.58 11.30 -10.37
CA VAL A 240 5.54 12.31 -9.88
C VAL A 240 4.96 12.94 -8.64
N PHE A 241 5.77 13.13 -7.62
CA PHE A 241 5.36 13.76 -6.37
C PHE A 241 6.44 14.66 -5.81
N THR A 242 6.05 15.49 -4.86
CA THR A 242 6.91 16.36 -4.08
C THR A 242 6.51 16.24 -2.62
N ASP A 243 7.52 16.14 -1.77
CA ASP A 243 7.37 16.06 -0.32
C ASP A 243 7.96 17.32 0.32
N LEU A 244 7.15 17.99 1.13
CA LEU A 244 7.56 19.08 2.00
C LEU A 244 7.58 18.56 3.43
N ALA A 245 8.78 18.50 4.01
CA ALA A 245 8.98 18.02 5.36
C ALA A 245 9.55 19.13 6.25
N TYR A 246 9.00 19.26 7.45
CA TYR A 246 9.52 20.10 8.52
C TYR A 246 9.92 19.21 9.69
N ASN A 247 11.12 19.41 10.22
CA ASN A 247 11.62 18.70 11.39
C ASN A 247 12.23 19.70 12.37
N HIS A 248 11.59 19.88 13.52
CA HIS A 248 12.12 20.66 14.63
C HIS A 248 12.73 19.73 15.68
N ILE A 249 14.03 19.86 15.91
CA ILE A 249 14.77 19.08 16.89
C ILE A 249 15.17 19.99 18.05
N ARG A 250 14.76 19.59 19.27
CA ARG A 250 15.20 20.18 20.52
C ARG A 250 16.07 19.18 21.27
N VAL A 251 17.30 19.57 21.56
CA VAL A 251 18.21 18.80 22.42
C VAL A 251 17.99 19.24 23.86
N THR A 252 17.91 18.31 24.80
CA THR A 252 17.74 18.55 26.24
C THR A 252 18.66 17.65 27.04
#